data_AF-A0A931YZQ7-F1
#
_entry.id   AF-A0A931YZQ7-F1
#
_cell.length_a   1.000
_cell.length_b   1.000
_cell.length_c   1.000
_cell.angle_alpha   90.00
_cell.angle_beta   90.00
_cell.angle_gamma   90.00
#
_symmetry.space_group_name_H-M   'P 1'
#
loop_
_entity.id
_entity.type
_entity.pdbx_description
1 polymer ?
#
loop_
_entity_poly.entity_id
_entity_poly.type
_entity_poly.pdbx_seq_one_letter_code
_entity_poly.pdbx_strand_id
1 'polypeptide(L)'
;MLATLGLVNIGALATGVLAAPRAEAEALLVEDGLIAAIGSATATAAARADVVVDCRGTTVVPGLIDSHCHVVLGDYTPRQKTVDFLDSYVHGGITSVVSAGEGVHAPGRPHDPVASRALAIAAAKCFEHFHPNGMKVNAGSVVLEPGLSDGDFAEMARAGVRHAKYGFGG
;
A
#
# COMPACT_ATOMS: atom_id res chain seq x y z
N MET A 1 -13.84 -18.53 5.56
CA MET A 1 -13.71 -17.32 6.39
C MET A 1 -12.26 -17.22 6.80
N LEU A 2 -11.70 -16.00 6.76
CA LEU A 2 -10.39 -15.76 7.34
C LEU A 2 -10.49 -15.89 8.86
N ALA A 3 -9.38 -16.28 9.51
CA ALA A 3 -9.33 -16.28 10.97
C ALA A 3 -9.55 -14.85 11.49
N THR A 4 -10.34 -14.71 12.54
CA THR A 4 -10.54 -13.44 13.25
C THR A 4 -9.29 -13.09 14.06
N LEU A 5 -8.98 -11.80 14.16
CA LEU A 5 -7.83 -11.29 14.90
C LEU A 5 -8.29 -10.27 15.94
N GLY A 6 -7.94 -10.49 17.20
CA GLY A 6 -8.18 -9.57 18.30
C GLY A 6 -6.90 -8.93 18.79
N LEU A 7 -6.88 -7.60 18.88
CA LEU A 7 -5.87 -6.86 19.63
C LEU A 7 -6.48 -6.46 20.97
N VAL A 8 -5.80 -6.76 22.08
CA VAL A 8 -6.27 -6.49 23.44
C VAL A 8 -5.24 -5.74 24.26
N ASN A 9 -5.66 -5.10 25.35
CA ASN A 9 -4.81 -4.30 26.24
C ASN A 9 -4.04 -3.21 25.47
N ILE A 10 -4.71 -2.54 24.53
CA ILE A 10 -4.19 -1.38 23.80
C ILE A 10 -4.00 -0.23 24.79
N GLY A 11 -2.80 0.36 24.84
CA GLY A 11 -2.52 1.50 25.73
C GLY A 11 -2.83 2.85 25.08
N ALA A 12 -2.73 2.94 23.76
CA ALA A 12 -3.17 4.09 22.99
C ALA A 12 -3.51 3.67 21.55
N LEU A 13 -4.51 4.33 20.96
CA LEU A 13 -4.87 4.14 19.56
C LEU A 13 -4.76 5.47 18.81
N ALA A 14 -3.90 5.51 17.79
CA ALA A 14 -3.94 6.55 16.77
C ALA A 14 -4.94 6.13 15.69
N THR A 15 -5.81 7.04 15.26
CA THR A 15 -6.89 6.70 14.32
C THR A 15 -6.49 6.89 12.85
N GLY A 16 -5.46 7.71 12.58
CA GLY A 16 -5.15 8.21 11.24
C GLY A 16 -6.12 9.29 10.73
N VAL A 17 -7.13 9.68 11.52
CA VAL A 17 -8.11 10.71 11.17
C VAL A 17 -7.68 12.03 11.79
N LEU A 18 -7.30 13.02 10.98
CA LEU A 18 -6.75 14.30 11.47
C LEU A 18 -7.68 15.03 12.45
N ALA A 19 -8.99 14.99 12.22
CA ALA A 19 -9.98 15.62 13.08
C ALA A 19 -10.19 14.90 14.42
N ALA A 20 -9.79 13.64 14.53
CA ALA A 20 -9.93 12.81 15.73
C ALA A 20 -8.71 11.88 15.87
N PRO A 21 -7.50 12.42 16.04
CA PRO A 21 -6.25 11.70 15.81
C PRO A 21 -5.96 10.59 16.82
N ARG A 22 -6.65 10.63 17.97
CA ARG A 22 -6.56 9.65 19.04
C ARG A 22 -7.96 9.16 19.41
N ALA A 23 -8.07 7.88 19.73
CA ALA A 23 -9.26 7.29 20.29
C ALA A 23 -8.93 6.53 21.58
N GLU A 24 -9.88 6.55 22.53
CA GLU A 24 -9.82 5.72 23.73
C GLU A 24 -10.39 4.35 23.37
N ALA A 25 -9.51 3.36 23.25
CA ALA A 25 -9.86 1.97 22.94
C ALA A 25 -8.88 1.03 23.60
N GLU A 26 -9.42 -0.01 24.24
CA GLU A 26 -8.64 -1.05 24.92
C GLU A 26 -8.48 -2.29 24.03
N ALA A 27 -9.33 -2.42 23.02
CA ALA A 27 -9.36 -3.58 22.14
C ALA A 27 -9.90 -3.26 20.74
N LEU A 28 -9.48 -4.08 19.76
CA LEU A 28 -9.86 -4.02 18.35
C LEU A 28 -10.09 -5.44 17.82
N LEU A 29 -11.18 -5.65 17.09
CA LEU A 29 -11.51 -6.90 16.43
C LEU A 29 -11.41 -6.73 14.91
N VAL A 30 -10.74 -7.68 14.26
CA VAL A 30 -10.65 -7.82 12.81
C VAL A 30 -11.38 -9.09 12.39
N GLU A 31 -12.30 -8.95 11.43
CA GLU A 31 -13.03 -10.05 10.80
C GLU A 31 -12.90 -9.91 9.29
N ASP A 32 -12.62 -11.01 8.58
CA ASP A 32 -12.44 -11.03 7.12
C ASP A 32 -11.47 -9.94 6.58
N GLY A 33 -10.41 -9.66 7.35
CA GLY A 33 -9.38 -8.67 6.99
C GLY A 33 -9.80 -7.20 7.17
N LEU A 34 -10.96 -6.95 7.76
CA LEU A 34 -11.49 -5.62 8.04
C LEU A 34 -11.64 -5.38 9.54
N ILE A 35 -11.51 -4.14 9.96
CA ILE A 35 -11.78 -3.76 11.35
C ILE A 35 -13.29 -3.82 11.57
N ALA A 36 -13.74 -4.76 12.39
CA ALA A 36 -15.15 -5.00 12.70
C ALA A 36 -15.61 -4.21 13.94
N ALA A 37 -14.75 -4.05 14.94
CA ALA A 37 -15.06 -3.28 16.15
C ALA A 37 -13.82 -2.66 16.78
N ILE A 38 -14.00 -1.49 17.40
CA ILE A 38 -13.00 -0.78 18.22
C ILE A 38 -13.71 -0.30 19.49
N GLY A 39 -13.13 -0.49 20.66
CA GLY A 39 -13.73 0.01 21.90
C GLY A 39 -13.11 -0.59 23.17
N SER A 40 -13.92 -0.70 24.23
CA SER A 40 -13.50 -1.34 25.48
C SER A 40 -13.34 -2.85 25.32
N ALA A 41 -12.58 -3.48 26.21
CA ALA A 41 -12.37 -4.93 26.20
C ALA A 41 -13.67 -5.74 26.37
N THR A 42 -14.68 -5.16 27.03
CA THR A 42 -15.99 -5.79 27.26
C THR A 42 -16.98 -5.55 26.14
N ALA A 43 -16.84 -4.46 25.39
CA ALA A 43 -17.71 -4.13 24.25
C ALA A 43 -17.24 -4.80 22.95
N THR A 44 -15.96 -5.16 22.85
CA THR A 44 -15.40 -5.87 21.70
C THR A 44 -15.32 -7.37 21.97
N ALA A 45 -15.56 -8.19 20.95
CA ALA A 45 -15.32 -9.64 21.04
C ALA A 45 -13.85 -10.03 20.78
N ALA A 46 -12.92 -9.06 20.84
CA ALA A 46 -11.51 -9.23 20.47
C ALA A 46 -10.82 -10.35 21.27
N ALA A 47 -11.09 -10.47 22.57
CA ALA A 47 -10.52 -11.54 23.41
C ALA A 47 -11.02 -12.96 23.07
N ARG A 48 -12.03 -13.08 22.19
CA ARG A 48 -12.60 -14.35 21.72
C ARG A 48 -12.24 -14.64 20.26
N ALA A 49 -11.41 -13.80 19.64
CA ALA A 49 -10.94 -14.03 18.28
C ALA A 49 -10.10 -15.31 18.17
N ASP A 50 -9.98 -15.85 16.96
CA ASP A 50 -9.20 -17.05 16.67
C ASP A 50 -7.71 -16.84 16.99
N VAL A 51 -7.22 -15.63 16.71
CA VAL A 51 -5.86 -15.19 17.05
C VAL A 51 -5.96 -13.94 17.92
N VAL A 52 -5.31 -13.97 19.09
CA VAL A 52 -5.29 -12.83 20.01
C VAL A 52 -3.86 -12.32 20.19
N VAL A 53 -3.67 -11.02 20.00
CA VAL A 53 -2.43 -10.29 20.25
C VAL A 53 -2.61 -9.41 21.47
N ASP A 54 -1.87 -9.69 22.54
CA ASP A 54 -1.78 -8.83 23.71
C ASP A 54 -0.83 -7.65 23.43
N CYS A 55 -1.38 -6.45 23.32
CA CYS A 55 -0.63 -5.23 23.06
C CYS A 55 0.15 -4.76 24.29
N ARG A 56 -0.10 -5.28 25.50
CA ARG A 56 0.66 -4.98 26.73
C ARG A 56 0.82 -3.47 27.00
N GLY A 57 -0.20 -2.68 26.71
CA GLY A 57 -0.19 -1.23 26.88
C GLY A 57 0.59 -0.46 25.81
N THR A 58 1.00 -1.10 24.71
CA THR A 58 1.64 -0.41 23.58
C THR A 58 0.62 0.36 22.73
N THR A 59 1.14 1.18 21.83
CA THR A 59 0.34 1.99 20.90
C THR A 59 0.03 1.22 19.63
N VAL A 60 -1.24 1.20 19.24
CA VAL A 60 -1.67 0.74 17.91
C VAL A 60 -1.83 1.95 17.01
N VAL A 61 -1.29 1.86 15.80
CA VAL A 61 -1.40 2.90 14.75
C VAL A 61 -1.83 2.25 13.44
N PRO A 62 -2.44 3.00 12.50
CA PRO A 62 -2.66 2.50 11.15
C PRO A 62 -1.31 2.20 10.49
N GLY A 63 -1.29 1.20 9.61
CA GLY A 63 -0.12 0.95 8.79
C GLY A 63 0.26 2.20 7.97
N LEU A 64 1.56 2.48 7.88
CA LEU A 64 2.05 3.67 7.21
C LEU A 64 1.89 3.53 5.68
N ILE A 65 1.72 4.67 5.02
CA ILE A 65 1.61 4.77 3.56
C ILE A 65 2.77 5.62 3.05
N ASP A 66 3.63 5.03 2.22
CA ASP A 66 4.57 5.80 1.42
C ASP A 66 3.86 6.27 0.15
N SER A 67 3.53 7.56 0.09
CA SER A 67 2.82 8.15 -1.04
C SER A 67 3.72 8.44 -2.24
N HIS A 68 5.04 8.24 -2.14
CA HIS A 68 6.00 8.53 -3.20
C HIS A 68 7.09 7.46 -3.26
N CYS A 69 6.77 6.32 -3.86
CA CYS A 69 7.73 5.23 -4.05
C CYS A 69 8.06 5.02 -5.53
N HIS A 70 9.34 5.05 -5.90
CA HIS A 70 9.76 4.72 -7.27
C HIS A 70 9.98 3.21 -7.42
N VAL A 71 8.88 2.49 -7.64
CA VAL A 71 8.91 1.07 -7.99
C VAL A 71 9.26 0.86 -9.47
N VAL A 72 9.71 -0.35 -9.79
CA VAL A 72 9.87 -0.83 -11.18
C VAL A 72 9.06 -2.12 -11.33
N LEU A 73 9.69 -3.30 -11.29
CA LEU A 73 8.99 -4.57 -11.29
C LEU A 73 9.65 -5.49 -10.27
N GLY A 74 8.82 -6.19 -9.48
CA GLY A 74 9.29 -6.99 -8.37
C GLY A 74 9.86 -6.14 -7.22
N ASP A 75 10.67 -6.78 -6.37
CA ASP A 75 11.26 -6.14 -5.19
C ASP A 75 12.77 -5.89 -5.38
N TYR A 76 13.09 -5.16 -6.45
CA TYR A 76 14.45 -4.71 -6.74
C TYR A 76 14.44 -3.28 -7.24
N THR A 77 15.24 -2.42 -6.61
CA THR A 77 15.49 -1.06 -7.11
C THR A 77 16.82 -0.99 -7.86
N PRO A 78 16.82 -0.72 -9.18
CA PRO A 78 18.05 -0.50 -9.94
C PRO A 78 18.78 0.80 -9.55
N ARG A 79 18.07 1.79 -9.00
CA ARG A 79 18.63 3.12 -8.70
C ARG A 79 19.65 3.07 -7.56
N GLN A 80 19.41 2.22 -6.57
CA GLN A 80 20.29 1.97 -5.42
C GLN A 80 20.95 0.58 -5.47
N LYS A 81 20.56 -0.29 -6.40
CA LYS A 81 20.99 -1.69 -6.50
C LYS A 81 20.66 -2.49 -5.24
N THR A 82 19.43 -2.33 -4.75
CA THR A 82 18.94 -2.96 -3.51
C THR A 82 17.83 -3.95 -3.82
N VAL A 83 17.95 -5.17 -3.28
CA VAL A 83 16.91 -6.22 -3.30
C VAL A 83 16.10 -6.16 -2.01
N ASP A 84 14.85 -6.64 -2.06
CA ASP A 84 13.96 -6.81 -0.90
C ASP A 84 13.69 -5.49 -0.14
N PHE A 85 13.66 -4.36 -0.87
CA PHE A 85 13.49 -3.05 -0.26
C PHE A 85 12.03 -2.81 0.19
N LEU A 86 11.06 -3.37 -0.54
CA LEU A 86 9.63 -3.33 -0.20
C LEU A 86 9.35 -4.26 0.98
N ASP A 87 9.98 -5.44 1.05
CA ASP A 87 9.95 -6.29 2.26
C ASP A 87 10.52 -5.55 3.48
N SER A 88 11.65 -4.87 3.31
CA SER A 88 12.26 -4.04 4.36
C SER A 88 11.35 -2.88 4.81
N TYR A 89 10.51 -2.34 3.92
CA TYR A 89 9.54 -1.29 4.25
C TYR A 89 8.47 -1.77 5.23
N VAL A 90 8.01 -3.02 5.08
CA VAL A 90 7.02 -3.62 6.00
C VAL A 90 7.58 -3.73 7.42
N HIS A 91 8.85 -4.08 7.56
CA HIS A 91 9.54 -4.09 8.87
C HIS A 91 9.59 -2.70 9.52
N GLY A 92 9.58 -1.63 8.71
CA GLY A 92 9.47 -0.24 9.17
C GLY A 92 8.04 0.23 9.43
N GLY A 93 7.03 -0.63 9.23
CA GLY A 93 5.61 -0.31 9.43
C GLY A 93 4.90 0.26 8.19
N ILE A 94 5.55 0.31 7.03
CA ILE A 94 4.93 0.72 5.77
C ILE A 94 4.15 -0.47 5.20
N THR A 95 2.83 -0.32 5.13
CA THR A 95 1.91 -1.39 4.69
C THR A 95 1.32 -1.12 3.31
N SER A 96 1.54 0.07 2.77
CA SER A 96 1.10 0.45 1.44
C SER A 96 2.05 1.45 0.82
N VAL A 97 2.23 1.34 -0.50
CA VAL A 97 2.99 2.33 -1.28
C VAL A 97 2.19 2.79 -2.48
N VAL A 98 2.47 4.01 -2.95
CA VAL A 98 1.96 4.56 -4.20
C VAL A 98 3.13 4.83 -5.14
N SER A 99 3.07 4.24 -6.33
CA SER A 99 4.10 4.44 -7.35
C SER A 99 4.17 5.92 -7.74
N ALA A 100 5.36 6.51 -7.71
CA ALA A 100 5.62 7.89 -8.11
C ALA A 100 6.10 7.98 -9.56
N GLY A 101 5.47 7.22 -10.45
CA GLY A 101 5.86 7.12 -11.86
C GLY A 101 6.57 5.81 -12.13
N GLU A 102 5.94 5.00 -12.96
CA GLU A 102 6.34 3.63 -13.19
C GLU A 102 7.61 3.54 -14.03
N GLY A 103 8.55 2.73 -13.53
CA GLY A 103 9.83 2.49 -14.20
C GLY A 103 10.69 3.72 -14.45
N VAL A 104 10.48 4.84 -13.73
CA VAL A 104 11.33 6.05 -13.81
C VAL A 104 12.82 5.73 -13.59
N HIS A 105 13.11 4.71 -12.79
CA HIS A 105 14.47 4.23 -12.56
C HIS A 105 14.85 2.99 -13.37
N ALA A 106 13.97 2.48 -14.23
CA ALA A 106 14.27 1.35 -15.09
C ALA A 106 15.40 1.74 -16.07
N PRO A 107 16.52 0.99 -16.10
CA PRO A 107 17.56 1.21 -17.09
C PRO A 107 16.99 1.08 -18.51
N GLY A 108 17.16 2.11 -19.33
CA GLY A 108 16.64 2.12 -20.70
C GLY A 108 15.12 2.35 -20.80
N ARG A 109 14.49 2.98 -19.81
CA ARG A 109 13.06 3.34 -19.86
C ARG A 109 12.73 4.06 -21.19
N PRO A 110 11.68 3.62 -21.91
CA PRO A 110 11.24 4.26 -23.14
C PRO A 110 10.49 5.58 -22.86
N HIS A 111 10.49 6.48 -23.86
CA HIS A 111 9.93 7.84 -23.79
C HIS A 111 8.93 8.10 -24.94
N ASP A 112 7.96 7.22 -25.06
CA ASP A 112 6.86 7.35 -26.03
C ASP A 112 5.52 6.94 -25.40
N PRO A 113 4.37 7.42 -25.94
CA PRO A 113 3.05 7.14 -25.38
C PRO A 113 2.71 5.65 -25.28
N VAL A 114 3.06 4.86 -26.30
CA VAL A 114 2.70 3.44 -26.37
C VAL A 114 3.43 2.68 -25.27
N ALA A 115 4.74 2.92 -25.14
CA ALA A 115 5.55 2.24 -24.17
C ALA A 115 5.27 2.69 -22.72
N SER A 116 5.03 3.99 -22.48
CA SER A 116 4.65 4.49 -21.16
C SER A 116 3.32 3.86 -20.68
N ARG A 117 2.33 3.80 -21.58
CA ARG A 117 1.05 3.12 -21.34
C ARG A 117 1.24 1.64 -21.04
N ALA A 118 2.03 0.94 -21.87
CA ALA A 118 2.26 -0.49 -21.72
C ALA A 118 2.97 -0.81 -20.38
N LEU A 119 3.97 -0.01 -20.00
CA LEU A 119 4.71 -0.17 -18.75
C LEU A 119 3.81 0.04 -17.52
N ALA A 120 2.98 1.07 -17.54
CA ALA A 120 2.02 1.35 -16.47
C ALA A 120 1.04 0.17 -16.27
N ILE A 121 0.48 -0.36 -17.37
CA ILE A 121 -0.44 -1.51 -17.32
C ILE A 121 0.29 -2.77 -16.82
N ALA A 122 1.49 -3.04 -17.33
CA ALA A 122 2.27 -4.21 -16.93
C ALA A 122 2.58 -4.18 -15.43
N ALA A 123 3.05 -3.05 -14.90
CA ALA A 123 3.34 -2.92 -13.49
C ALA A 123 2.11 -3.05 -12.60
N ALA A 124 0.98 -2.41 -12.96
CA ALA A 124 -0.27 -2.56 -12.23
C ALA A 124 -0.67 -4.05 -12.12
N LYS A 125 -0.54 -4.82 -13.20
CA LYS A 125 -0.83 -6.26 -13.22
C LYS A 125 0.18 -7.10 -12.47
N CYS A 126 1.46 -6.77 -12.51
CA CYS A 126 2.47 -7.50 -11.74
C CYS A 126 2.20 -7.39 -10.23
N PHE A 127 1.88 -6.20 -9.74
CA PHE A 127 1.63 -5.97 -8.32
C PHE A 127 0.20 -6.31 -7.87
N GLU A 128 -0.70 -6.66 -8.79
CA GLU A 128 -1.99 -7.30 -8.46
C GLU A 128 -1.81 -8.67 -7.79
N HIS A 129 -0.69 -9.35 -8.06
CA HIS A 129 -0.41 -10.70 -7.57
C HIS A 129 0.90 -10.80 -6.77
N PHE A 130 1.57 -9.68 -6.53
CA PHE A 130 2.83 -9.63 -5.81
C PHE A 130 2.72 -8.66 -4.64
N HIS A 131 2.75 -9.21 -3.42
CA HIS A 131 2.59 -8.49 -2.17
C HIS A 131 3.80 -8.77 -1.27
N PRO A 132 4.92 -8.01 -1.41
CA PRO A 132 6.10 -8.16 -0.56
C PRO A 132 5.69 -8.09 0.92
N ASN A 133 5.88 -9.19 1.64
CA ASN A 133 5.46 -9.34 3.04
C ASN A 133 4.01 -8.87 3.32
N GLY A 134 3.08 -9.11 2.37
CA GLY A 134 1.67 -8.73 2.48
C GLY A 134 1.37 -7.25 2.19
N MET A 135 2.35 -6.45 1.77
CA MET A 135 2.17 -5.03 1.43
C MET A 135 1.27 -4.82 0.20
N LYS A 136 0.49 -3.74 0.23
CA LYS A 136 -0.26 -3.25 -0.93
C LYS A 136 0.61 -2.30 -1.75
N VAL A 137 0.88 -2.66 -3.00
CA VAL A 137 1.65 -1.82 -3.92
C VAL A 137 0.72 -1.25 -4.97
N ASN A 138 0.40 0.05 -4.87
CA ASN A 138 -0.36 0.76 -5.89
C ASN A 138 0.59 1.17 -7.03
N ALA A 139 0.92 0.20 -7.87
CA ALA A 139 1.82 0.37 -9.00
C ALA A 139 1.10 0.86 -10.28
N GLY A 140 1.89 1.06 -11.33
CA GLY A 140 1.36 1.43 -12.65
C GLY A 140 1.02 2.90 -12.77
N SER A 141 1.63 3.77 -11.97
CA SER A 141 1.47 5.22 -12.14
C SER A 141 2.09 5.67 -13.46
N VAL A 142 1.25 5.98 -14.46
CA VAL A 142 1.76 6.34 -15.79
C VAL A 142 2.58 7.62 -15.75
N VAL A 143 3.75 7.60 -16.38
CA VAL A 143 4.54 8.83 -16.59
C VAL A 143 3.97 9.51 -17.84
N LEU A 144 3.55 10.77 -17.70
CA LEU A 144 2.94 11.49 -18.81
C LEU A 144 3.96 11.75 -19.92
N GLU A 145 3.68 11.26 -21.11
CA GLU A 145 4.47 11.48 -22.33
C GLU A 145 3.62 12.27 -23.36
N PRO A 146 4.22 13.19 -24.13
CA PRO A 146 3.51 13.91 -25.19
C PRO A 146 2.87 12.94 -26.20
N GLY A 147 1.58 13.11 -26.46
CA GLY A 147 0.82 12.28 -27.39
C GLY A 147 -0.09 11.23 -26.73
N LEU A 148 -0.06 11.06 -25.40
CA LEU A 148 -1.12 10.34 -24.70
C LEU A 148 -2.48 11.03 -24.89
N SER A 149 -3.49 10.24 -25.21
CA SER A 149 -4.87 10.68 -25.46
C SER A 149 -5.83 10.21 -24.36
N ASP A 150 -7.03 10.77 -24.32
CA ASP A 150 -8.11 10.30 -23.44
C ASP A 150 -8.43 8.81 -23.62
N GLY A 151 -8.29 8.30 -24.85
CA GLY A 151 -8.46 6.88 -25.16
C GLY A 151 -7.42 6.00 -24.45
N ASP A 152 -6.18 6.47 -24.36
CA ASP A 152 -5.09 5.78 -23.66
C ASP A 152 -5.34 5.74 -22.15
N PHE A 153 -5.79 6.86 -21.57
CA PHE A 153 -6.18 6.91 -20.16
C PHE A 153 -7.35 5.98 -19.86
N ALA A 154 -8.36 5.94 -20.74
CA ALA A 154 -9.50 5.04 -20.60
C ALA A 154 -9.09 3.55 -20.70
N GLU A 155 -8.11 3.21 -21.56
CA GLU A 155 -7.54 1.86 -21.61
C GLU A 155 -6.81 1.50 -20.33
N MET A 156 -5.89 2.37 -19.86
CA MET A 156 -5.15 2.16 -18.62
C MET A 156 -6.09 2.01 -17.42
N ALA A 157 -7.11 2.85 -17.31
CA ALA A 157 -8.10 2.79 -16.25
C ALA A 157 -8.86 1.44 -16.26
N ARG A 158 -9.30 0.96 -17.43
CA ARG A 158 -9.91 -0.37 -17.56
C ARG A 158 -8.96 -1.50 -17.16
N ALA A 159 -7.65 -1.31 -17.33
CA ALA A 159 -6.63 -2.27 -16.97
C ALA A 159 -6.16 -2.22 -15.51
N GLY A 160 -6.68 -1.27 -14.70
CA GLY A 160 -6.39 -1.18 -13.27
C GLY A 160 -5.50 -0.01 -12.85
N VAL A 161 -4.95 0.77 -13.79
CA VAL A 161 -4.15 1.97 -13.49
C VAL A 161 -5.04 3.08 -12.94
N ARG A 162 -4.59 3.78 -11.90
CA ARG A 162 -5.35 4.86 -11.23
C ARG A 162 -4.61 6.17 -11.07
N HIS A 163 -3.31 6.18 -11.33
CA HIS A 163 -2.44 7.31 -11.04
C HIS A 163 -1.64 7.70 -12.28
N ALA A 164 -1.34 8.99 -12.37
CA ALA A 164 -0.46 9.56 -13.37
C ALA A 164 0.52 10.51 -12.67
N LYS A 165 1.77 10.53 -13.12
CA LYS A 165 2.77 11.49 -12.69
C LYS A 165 2.98 12.55 -13.75
N TYR A 166 2.78 13.79 -13.34
CA TYR A 166 3.26 14.96 -14.08
C TYR A 166 4.66 15.34 -13.59
N GLY A 167 5.60 15.51 -14.54
CA GLY A 167 6.99 15.86 -14.26
C GLY A 167 7.97 14.79 -14.70
N PHE A 168 9.09 15.24 -15.29
CA PHE A 168 10.08 14.37 -15.90
C PHE A 168 10.79 13.51 -14.85
N GLY A 169 10.93 12.21 -15.16
CA GLY A 169 11.81 11.28 -14.45
C GLY A 169 13.18 11.18 -15.12
N GLY A 170 13.61 12.27 -15.76
CA GLY A 170 14.85 12.42 -16.52
C GLY A 170 15.24 13.89 -16.55
#